data_AF-A0A917RXJ9-F1
#
_entry.id   AF-A0A917RXJ9-F1
#
_cell.length_a   1.000
_cell.length_b   1.000
_cell.length_c   1.000
_cell.angle_alpha   90.00
_cell.angle_beta   90.00
_cell.angle_gamma   90.00
#
_symmetry.space_group_name_H-M   'P 1'
#
loop_
_entity.id
_entity.type
_entity.pdbx_description
1 polymer ?
#
loop_
_entity_poly.entity_id
_entity_poly.type
_entity_poly.pdbx_seq_one_letter_code
_entity_poly.pdbx_strand_id
1 'polypeptide(L)'
;MKASNLREYAKSQGWKKTQTPNGPEKWIDNNNIPRITIKKGSGRAPGSEYPHVEIKDSTGQRIDTFGNPVTRKSKGNHTPVIDD
;
A
#
# COMPACT_ATOMS: atom_id res chain seq x y z
N MET A 1 4.68 11.15 -0.65
CA MET A 1 4.97 10.28 0.51
C MET A 1 6.15 9.38 0.15
N LYS A 2 7.07 9.09 1.07
CA LYS A 2 8.22 8.22 0.82
C LYS A 2 7.89 6.76 1.11
N ALA A 3 8.37 5.84 0.29
CA ALA A 3 8.20 4.41 0.51
C ALA A 3 9.00 3.95 1.74
N SER A 4 10.17 4.54 2.00
CA SER A 4 10.98 4.30 3.20
C SER A 4 10.18 4.53 4.50
N ASN A 5 9.52 5.69 4.63
CA ASN A 5 8.69 6.02 5.80
C ASN A 5 7.57 4.99 6.05
N LEU A 6 6.93 4.49 4.97
CA LEU A 6 5.89 3.46 5.07
C LEU A 6 6.45 2.13 5.56
N ARG A 7 7.64 1.75 5.09
CA ARG A 7 8.35 0.54 5.53
C ARG A 7 8.75 0.65 7.00
N GLU A 8 9.25 1.80 7.45
CA GLU A 8 9.57 2.05 8.85
C GLU A 8 8.34 1.98 9.76
N TYR A 9 7.25 2.62 9.34
CA TYR A 9 5.97 2.52 10.05
C TYR A 9 5.50 1.07 10.14
N ALA A 10 5.47 0.33 9.02
CA ALA A 10 5.05 -1.06 9.03
C ALA A 10 5.92 -1.95 9.94
N LYS A 11 7.24 -1.71 9.97
CA LYS A 11 8.15 -2.39 10.90
C LYS A 11 7.85 -2.05 12.35
N SER A 12 7.58 -0.78 12.69
CA SER A 12 7.25 -0.38 14.06
C SER A 12 5.93 -0.97 14.54
N GLN A 13 5.01 -1.26 13.63
CA GLN A 13 3.77 -2.01 13.91
C GLN A 13 3.97 -3.53 14.06
N GLY A 14 5.18 -4.04 13.83
CA GLY A 14 5.47 -5.47 13.85
C GLY A 14 4.89 -6.25 12.66
N TRP A 15 4.54 -5.57 11.57
CA TRP A 15 3.94 -6.24 10.40
C TRP A 15 4.98 -7.05 9.62
N LYS A 16 4.53 -8.20 9.10
CA LYS A 16 5.36 -9.10 8.32
C LYS A 16 5.45 -8.62 6.87
N LYS A 17 6.68 -8.39 6.39
CA LYS A 17 6.94 -8.16 4.96
C LYS A 17 6.80 -9.46 4.16
N THR A 18 6.12 -9.39 3.03
CA THR A 18 6.05 -10.46 2.02
C THR A 18 6.16 -9.88 0.61
N GLN A 19 6.86 -10.56 -0.28
CA GLN A 19 7.02 -10.15 -1.67
C GLN A 19 7.44 -11.35 -2.52
N THR A 20 6.79 -11.58 -3.65
CA THR A 20 7.26 -12.53 -4.67
C THR A 20 8.24 -11.83 -5.61
N PRO A 21 9.10 -12.55 -6.37
CA PRO A 21 10.14 -11.92 -7.20
C PRO A 21 9.65 -10.80 -8.12
N ASN A 22 8.46 -10.97 -8.71
CA ASN A 22 7.85 -10.00 -9.62
C ASN A 22 6.60 -9.33 -9.01
N GLY A 23 6.33 -9.55 -7.73
CA GLY A 23 5.14 -9.06 -7.04
C GLY A 23 5.37 -7.74 -6.30
N PRO A 24 4.27 -7.09 -5.90
CA PRO A 24 4.36 -5.91 -5.04
C PRO A 24 4.83 -6.28 -3.64
N GLU A 25 5.46 -5.32 -2.97
CA GLU A 25 5.82 -5.43 -1.55
C GLU A 25 4.55 -5.29 -0.71
N LYS A 26 4.32 -6.22 0.22
CA LYS A 26 3.17 -6.21 1.13
C LYS A 26 3.63 -6.28 2.58
N TRP A 27 2.96 -5.52 3.43
CA TRP A 27 3.12 -5.59 4.89
C TRP A 27 1.81 -6.06 5.51
N ILE A 28 1.90 -7.18 6.22
CA ILE A 28 0.75 -7.95 6.71
C ILE A 28 0.72 -7.90 8.24
N ASP A 29 -0.42 -7.56 8.82
CA ASP A 29 -0.61 -7.55 10.28
C ASP A 29 -0.89 -8.96 10.84
N ASN A 30 -1.03 -9.04 12.17
CA ASN A 30 -1.27 -10.30 12.88
C ASN A 30 -2.62 -10.96 12.53
N ASN A 31 -3.56 -10.20 11.94
CA ASN A 31 -4.85 -10.70 11.47
C ASN A 31 -4.80 -11.13 9.99
N ASN A 32 -3.60 -11.26 9.41
CA ASN A 32 -3.36 -11.58 8.00
C ASN A 32 -3.90 -10.53 7.01
N ILE A 33 -4.10 -9.27 7.46
CA ILE A 33 -4.57 -8.20 6.59
C ILE A 33 -3.35 -7.50 5.97
N PRO A 34 -3.28 -7.37 4.63
CA PRO A 34 -2.21 -6.62 3.97
C PRO A 34 -2.47 -5.11 4.11
N ARG A 35 -1.98 -4.52 5.20
CA ARG A 35 -2.22 -3.13 5.59
C ARG A 35 -1.57 -2.13 4.66
N ILE A 36 -0.39 -2.46 4.13
CA ILE A 36 0.31 -1.65 3.12
C ILE A 36 0.70 -2.55 1.96
N THR A 37 0.41 -2.10 0.73
CA THR A 37 0.92 -2.71 -0.50
C THR A 37 1.60 -1.64 -1.35
N ILE A 38 2.93 -1.71 -1.49
CA ILE A 38 3.73 -0.79 -2.29
C ILE A 38 3.95 -1.41 -3.67
N LYS A 39 3.62 -0.65 -4.72
CA LYS A 39 3.64 -1.10 -6.11
C LYS A 39 4.57 -0.19 -6.91
N LYS A 40 5.31 -0.77 -7.86
CA LYS A 40 6.22 -0.02 -8.77
C LYS A 40 5.49 0.76 -9.87
N GLY A 41 4.17 0.60 -9.97
CA GLY A 41 3.37 1.13 -11.07
C GLY A 41 3.04 0.08 -12.14
N SER A 42 1.92 0.27 -12.82
CA SER A 42 1.46 -0.50 -13.97
C SER A 42 0.41 0.33 -14.74
N GLY A 43 0.37 0.25 -16.06
CA GLY A 43 -0.67 0.93 -16.87
C GLY A 43 -2.07 0.28 -16.83
N ARG A 44 -2.44 -0.40 -15.73
CA ARG A 44 -3.67 -1.20 -15.64
C ARG A 44 -4.89 -0.41 -15.16
N ALA A 45 -4.68 0.74 -14.50
CA ALA A 45 -5.75 1.60 -13.98
C ALA A 45 -5.30 3.07 -13.90
N PRO A 46 -6.22 4.04 -13.95
CA PRO A 46 -5.88 5.45 -13.77
C PRO A 46 -5.21 5.71 -12.41
N GLY A 47 -4.06 6.39 -12.43
CA GLY A 47 -3.27 6.70 -11.24
C GLY A 47 -2.33 5.57 -10.80
N SER A 48 -2.38 4.41 -11.46
CA SER A 48 -1.49 3.29 -11.14
C SER A 48 -0.20 3.30 -11.96
N GLU A 49 0.00 4.26 -12.86
CA GLU A 49 1.11 4.29 -13.83
C GLU A 49 2.48 4.39 -13.16
N TYR A 50 2.54 5.11 -12.04
CA TYR A 50 3.76 5.36 -11.27
C TYR A 50 3.76 4.58 -9.96
N PRO A 51 4.89 4.54 -9.23
CA PRO A 51 4.92 3.96 -7.89
C PRO A 51 3.84 4.54 -6.97
N HIS A 52 3.08 3.65 -6.34
CA HIS A 52 1.97 4.02 -5.47
C HIS A 52 1.79 2.99 -4.34
N VAL A 53 1.00 3.40 -3.35
CA VAL A 53 0.61 2.56 -2.21
C VAL A 53 -0.90 2.35 -2.19
N GLU A 54 -1.30 1.12 -1.86
CA GLU A 54 -2.66 0.80 -1.39
C GLU A 54 -2.62 0.57 0.13
N ILE A 55 -3.57 1.17 0.85
CA ILE A 55 -3.68 1.09 2.31
C ILE A 55 -4.99 0.42 2.70
N LYS A 56 -4.95 -0.42 3.72
CA LYS A 56 -6.14 -0.98 4.38
C LYS A 56 -6.16 -0.65 5.86
N ASP A 57 -7.35 -0.44 6.39
CA ASP A 57 -7.57 -0.39 7.83
C ASP A 57 -7.53 -1.78 8.48
N SER A 58 -7.81 -1.85 9.78
CA SER A 58 -7.81 -3.08 10.57
C SER A 58 -8.96 -4.05 10.24
N THR A 59 -9.96 -3.60 9.49
CA THR A 59 -11.06 -4.44 9.00
C THR A 59 -10.77 -4.99 7.61
N GLY A 60 -9.73 -4.46 6.95
CA GLY A 60 -9.38 -4.79 5.57
C GLY A 60 -10.07 -3.91 4.52
N GLN A 61 -10.84 -2.91 4.95
CA GLN A 61 -11.40 -1.87 4.09
C GLN A 61 -10.26 -0.98 3.57
N ARG A 62 -10.33 -0.64 2.27
CA ARG A 62 -9.37 0.26 1.64
C ARG A 62 -9.63 1.70 2.08
N ILE A 63 -8.56 2.41 2.38
CA ILE A 63 -8.60 3.81 2.79
C ILE A 63 -7.55 4.62 2.02
N ASP A 64 -7.80 5.93 1.88
CA ASP A 64 -6.74 6.87 1.48
C ASP A 64 -5.85 7.22 2.69
N THR A 65 -4.88 8.13 2.48
CA THR A 65 -3.96 8.57 3.54
C THR A 65 -4.60 9.41 4.64
N PHE A 66 -5.84 9.86 4.44
CA PHE A 66 -6.63 10.60 5.43
C PHE A 66 -7.60 9.69 6.20
N GLY A 67 -7.64 8.38 5.86
CA GLY A 67 -8.54 7.41 6.48
C GLY A 67 -9.92 7.33 5.83
N ASN A 68 -10.16 8.03 4.72
CA ASN A 68 -11.45 7.95 4.04
C ASN A 68 -11.57 6.62 3.28
N PRO A 69 -12.73 5.95 3.32
CA PRO A 69 -12.95 4.74 2.54
C PRO A 69 -12.82 5.00 1.04
N VAL A 70 -12.07 4.15 0.35
CA VAL A 70 -11.87 4.25 -1.11
C VAL A 70 -12.16 2.94 -1.82
N THR A 71 -12.52 3.05 -3.10
CA THR A 71 -12.71 1.87 -3.96
C THR A 71 -11.40 1.45 -4.61
N ARG A 72 -11.30 0.18 -5.00
CA ARG A 72 -10.11 -0.40 -5.66
C ARG A 72 -9.64 0.37 -6.90
N LYS A 73 -10.55 0.98 -7.66
CA LYS A 73 -10.22 1.70 -8.92
C LYS A 73 -10.09 3.21 -8.74
N SER A 74 -10.31 3.73 -7.53
CA SER A 74 -10.24 5.16 -7.27
C SER A 74 -8.80 5.68 -7.32
N LYS A 75 -8.64 6.98 -7.61
CA LYS A 75 -7.34 7.65 -7.50
C LYS A 75 -6.79 7.60 -6.07
N GLY A 76 -7.65 7.71 -5.06
CA GLY A 76 -7.25 7.64 -3.65
C GLY A 76 -6.62 6.30 -3.25
N ASN A 77 -7.10 5.18 -3.81
CA ASN A 77 -6.45 3.88 -3.60
C ASN A 77 -5.05 3.78 -4.22
N HIS A 78 -4.73 4.60 -5.24
CA HIS A 78 -3.44 4.62 -5.91
C HIS A 78 -2.64 5.85 -5.46
N THR A 79 -2.43 5.98 -4.14
CA THR A 79 -1.74 7.15 -3.59
C THR A 79 -0.26 7.13 -4.02
N PRO A 80 0.26 8.18 -4.69
CA PRO A 80 1.63 8.19 -5.17
C PRO A 80 2.67 8.10 -4.05
N VAL A 81 3.71 7.31 -4.29
CA VAL A 81 4.89 7.25 -3.42
C VAL A 81 6.16 7.51 -4.20
N ILE A 82 7.16 8.08 -3.53
CA ILE A 82 8.53 8.19 -4.00
C ILE A 82 9.24 6.94 -3.52
N ASP A 83 9.83 6.18 -4.44
CA ASP A 83 10.72 5.07 -4.08
C ASP A 83 12.11 5.67 -3.84
N ASP A 84 12.58 5.58 -2.60
CA ASP A 84 13.81 6.17 -2.07
C ASP A 84 14.63 5.14 -1.26
#